data_AF-A0A1T4UJ82-F1
#
_entry.id   AF-A0A1T4UJ82-F1
#
_cell.length_a   1.000
_cell.length_b   1.000
_cell.length_c   1.000
_cell.angle_alpha   90.00
_cell.angle_beta   90.00
_cell.angle_gamma   90.00
#
_symmetry.space_group_name_H-M   'P 1'
#
loop_
_entity.id
_entity.type
_entity.pdbx_description
1 polymer ?
#
loop_
_entity_poly.entity_id
_entity_poly.type
_entity_poly.pdbx_seq_one_letter_code
_entity_poly.pdbx_strand_id
1 'polypeptide(L)'
;MTTQKTVAIALQSALNPARFQLDIAAGKTQGTAHTAVQVAITMVNQAEELALEQYNVEVDEFNALCDQLEDTDSKLNIASLELSHLKSEIDDIKLAANQTVLQGEKDMAAAKVSHSQTKNMREELKKLQAMQPEKLKLKVSEQRKKLDDRRELLDSQRLKIRDLKSKLTESETKRVALVGQATMLEDEVKELRSRLIHHDGEVDQKVYHGKDGLEMYLYTFEWGLNFRPASAEIKIVNDVTWHMEVRTNYGICVLVSVTEWLAPFYPPCDYLADRWDSSVHDALVEKITARMELSHPHLVERVEWAKESYLDETDLNEKHVAALNAAGFHSLYSVLHVPPAKLLALVKDQGEKDESVKEKIKGFGEVSVKQVYSKLHNIVAEWESQHEAWKSVKQERNVA
;
A
#
# COMPACT_ATOMS: atom_id res chain seq x y z
N MET A 1 17.21 145.51 6.94
CA MET A 1 17.93 146.46 6.07
C MET A 1 19.20 146.88 6.77
N THR A 2 20.24 146.07 6.65
CA THR A 2 21.59 146.38 7.13
C THR A 2 22.31 147.04 5.97
N THR A 3 22.61 148.33 6.11
CA THR A 3 23.40 149.12 5.16
C THR A 3 24.78 148.46 5.05
N GLN A 4 24.94 147.57 4.07
CA GLN A 4 26.23 147.03 3.68
C GLN A 4 27.06 148.21 3.14
N LYS A 5 27.79 148.88 4.04
CA LYS A 5 28.90 149.72 3.63
C LYS A 5 29.93 148.78 3.02
N THR A 6 30.17 148.88 1.72
CA THR A 6 31.28 148.16 1.07
C THR A 6 32.60 148.64 1.68
N VAL A 7 33.61 147.77 1.71
CA VAL A 7 34.95 148.11 2.24
C VAL A 7 35.50 149.37 1.57
N ALA A 8 35.23 149.55 0.27
CA ALA A 8 35.47 150.79 -0.48
C ALA A 8 34.88 152.05 0.18
N ILE A 9 33.60 152.03 0.54
CA ILE A 9 32.92 153.17 1.18
C ILE A 9 33.50 153.45 2.57
N ALA A 10 33.88 152.41 3.32
CA ALA A 10 34.46 152.56 4.64
C ALA A 10 35.90 153.12 4.60
N LEU A 11 36.73 152.62 3.68
CA LEU A 11 38.11 153.09 3.48
C LEU A 11 38.14 154.54 3.02
N GLN A 12 37.30 154.88 2.05
CA GLN A 12 37.22 156.23 1.51
C GLN A 12 36.75 157.24 2.56
N SER A 13 35.78 156.86 3.38
CA SER A 13 35.33 157.69 4.50
C SER A 13 36.42 157.91 5.56
N ALA A 14 37.35 156.96 5.75
CA ALA A 14 38.43 157.04 6.72
C ALA A 14 39.62 157.88 6.23
N LEU A 15 39.92 157.85 4.93
CA LEU A 15 41.05 158.58 4.33
C LEU A 15 40.71 160.02 3.89
N ASN A 16 39.43 160.32 3.66
CA ASN A 16 38.95 161.64 3.26
C ASN A 16 39.41 162.81 4.17
N PRO A 17 39.38 162.70 5.51
CA PRO A 17 39.90 163.76 6.39
C PRO A 17 41.39 164.04 6.19
N ALA A 18 42.19 162.99 5.96
CA ALA A 18 43.62 163.10 5.73
C ALA A 18 43.92 163.73 4.35
N ARG A 19 43.21 163.30 3.30
CA ARG A 19 43.25 163.93 1.96
C ARG A 19 42.92 165.42 2.02
N PHE A 20 41.83 165.76 2.71
CA PHE A 20 41.38 167.15 2.84
C PHE A 20 42.43 168.05 3.50
N GLN A 21 43.11 167.56 4.54
CA GLN A 21 44.20 168.31 5.20
C GLN A 21 45.45 168.44 4.30
N LEU A 22 45.78 167.39 3.54
CA LEU A 22 46.89 167.41 2.58
C LEU A 22 46.62 168.36 1.41
N ASP A 23 45.39 168.43 0.89
CA ASP A 23 44.98 169.39 -0.14
C ASP A 23 45.13 170.85 0.35
N ILE A 24 44.71 171.13 1.60
CA ILE A 24 44.91 172.44 2.22
C ILE A 24 46.39 172.79 2.34
N ALA A 25 47.23 171.82 2.73
CA ALA A 25 48.67 172.00 2.86
C ALA A 25 49.34 172.24 1.49
N ALA A 26 48.89 171.56 0.43
CA ALA A 26 49.38 171.76 -0.93
C ALA A 26 49.10 173.18 -1.42
N GLY A 27 47.92 173.74 -1.14
CA GLY A 27 47.55 175.11 -1.52
C GLY A 27 48.35 176.22 -0.81
N LYS A 28 49.03 175.90 0.29
CA LYS A 28 49.81 176.87 1.11
C LYS A 28 51.32 176.72 0.99
N THR A 29 51.81 175.72 0.26
CA THR A 29 53.23 175.39 0.14
C THR A 29 53.74 175.64 -1.29
N GLN A 30 55.01 176.02 -1.45
CA GLN A 30 55.68 176.24 -2.74
C GLN A 30 57.06 175.57 -2.78
N GLY A 31 57.55 175.29 -3.99
CA GLY A 31 58.85 174.63 -4.20
C GLY A 31 58.87 173.16 -3.77
N THR A 32 59.96 172.74 -3.12
CA THR A 32 60.19 171.35 -2.70
C THR A 32 59.12 170.85 -1.73
N ALA A 33 58.62 171.72 -0.85
CA ALA A 33 57.57 171.37 0.13
C ALA A 33 56.24 171.04 -0.55
N HIS A 34 55.86 171.77 -1.60
CA HIS A 34 54.65 171.47 -2.37
C HIS A 34 54.73 170.10 -3.04
N THR A 35 55.89 169.79 -3.62
CA THR A 35 56.13 168.50 -4.28
C THR A 35 56.02 167.35 -3.28
N ALA A 36 56.54 167.51 -2.06
CA ALA A 36 56.43 166.50 -1.00
C ALA A 36 54.97 166.27 -0.55
N VAL A 37 54.15 167.32 -0.45
CA VAL A 37 52.73 167.18 -0.11
C VAL A 37 51.94 166.50 -1.24
N GLN A 38 52.22 166.83 -2.49
CA GLN A 38 51.62 166.14 -3.64
C GLN A 38 51.99 164.64 -3.68
N VAL A 39 53.26 164.32 -3.39
CA VAL A 39 53.68 162.92 -3.24
C VAL A 39 52.90 162.23 -2.12
N ALA A 40 52.67 162.89 -0.98
CA ALA A 40 51.88 162.33 0.12
C ALA A 40 50.41 162.09 -0.25
N ILE A 41 49.77 162.98 -1.01
CA ILE A 41 48.41 162.76 -1.56
C ILE A 41 48.40 161.52 -2.46
N THR A 42 49.39 161.41 -3.33
CA THR A 42 49.52 160.28 -4.26
C THR A 42 49.72 158.96 -3.51
N MET A 43 50.53 158.95 -2.44
CA MET A 43 50.73 157.78 -1.58
C MET A 43 49.46 157.36 -0.83
N VAL A 44 48.64 158.33 -0.37
CA VAL A 44 47.35 158.03 0.27
C VAL A 44 46.39 157.39 -0.73
N ASN A 45 46.37 157.86 -1.98
CA ASN A 45 45.57 157.26 -3.04
C ASN A 45 46.04 155.83 -3.38
N GLN A 46 47.35 155.62 -3.51
CA GLN A 46 47.91 154.28 -3.69
C GLN A 46 47.62 153.34 -2.53
N ALA A 47 47.65 153.83 -1.28
CA ALA A 47 47.33 153.02 -0.11
C ALA A 47 45.87 152.58 -0.09
N GLU A 48 44.94 153.43 -0.54
CA GLU A 48 43.53 153.05 -0.71
C GLU A 48 43.35 151.97 -1.78
N GLU A 49 43.99 152.16 -2.93
CA GLU A 49 43.92 151.24 -4.07
C GLU A 49 44.50 149.86 -3.71
N LEU A 50 45.68 149.82 -3.07
CA LEU A 50 46.31 148.59 -2.57
C LEU A 50 45.44 147.86 -1.54
N ALA A 51 44.78 148.59 -0.64
CA ALA A 51 43.90 147.99 0.36
C ALA A 51 42.63 147.38 -0.27
N LEU A 52 42.10 148.02 -1.32
CA LEU A 52 40.97 147.48 -2.07
C LEU A 52 41.34 146.28 -2.92
N GLU A 53 42.51 146.33 -3.56
CA GLU A 53 43.04 145.23 -4.36
C GLU A 53 43.31 144.01 -3.47
N GLN A 54 43.94 144.20 -2.32
CA GLN A 54 44.15 143.13 -1.32
C GLN A 54 42.83 142.54 -0.82
N TYR A 55 41.82 143.38 -0.54
CA TYR A 55 40.51 142.89 -0.11
C TYR A 55 39.79 142.10 -1.21
N ASN A 56 39.88 142.54 -2.47
CA ASN A 56 39.32 141.80 -3.60
C ASN A 56 40.02 140.43 -3.76
N VAL A 57 41.35 140.38 -3.61
CA VAL A 57 42.10 139.11 -3.61
C VAL A 57 41.61 138.18 -2.50
N GLU A 58 41.43 138.69 -1.27
CA GLU A 58 40.92 137.89 -0.16
C GLU A 58 39.48 137.38 -0.39
N VAL A 59 38.63 138.19 -1.04
CA VAL A 59 37.26 137.78 -1.41
C VAL A 59 37.29 136.71 -2.50
N ASP A 60 38.15 136.87 -3.50
CA ASP A 60 38.33 135.88 -4.57
C ASP A 60 38.87 134.55 -4.00
N GLU A 61 39.83 134.60 -3.08
CA GLU A 61 40.34 133.43 -2.36
C GLU A 61 39.25 132.76 -1.51
N PHE A 62 38.42 133.54 -0.82
CA PHE A 62 37.30 133.00 -0.04
C PHE A 62 36.26 132.32 -0.93
N ASN A 63 35.89 132.93 -2.06
CA ASN A 63 34.97 132.34 -3.02
C ASN A 63 35.54 131.04 -3.62
N ALA A 64 36.84 131.02 -3.95
CA ALA A 64 37.51 129.82 -4.43
C ALA A 64 37.50 128.69 -3.38
N LEU A 65 37.60 129.02 -2.09
CA LEU A 65 37.50 128.05 -1.00
C LEU A 65 36.08 127.47 -0.86
N CYS A 66 35.05 128.32 -1.01
CA CYS A 66 33.65 127.88 -1.03
C CYS A 66 33.38 126.95 -2.21
N ASP A 67 33.86 127.29 -3.42
CA ASP A 67 33.74 126.44 -4.60
C ASP A 67 34.41 125.07 -4.39
N GLN A 68 35.59 125.05 -3.76
CA GLN A 68 36.28 123.80 -3.42
C GLN A 68 35.53 122.96 -2.39
N LEU A 69 34.88 123.61 -1.40
CA LEU A 69 34.07 122.92 -0.40
C LEU A 69 32.83 122.28 -1.04
N GLU A 70 32.14 123.03 -1.92
CA GLU A 70 30.99 122.51 -2.66
C GLU A 70 31.38 121.36 -3.58
N ASP A 71 32.52 121.46 -4.27
CA ASP A 71 33.04 120.38 -5.12
C ASP A 71 33.45 119.13 -4.30
N THR A 72 34.05 119.32 -3.12
CA THR A 72 34.38 118.19 -2.24
C THR A 72 33.16 117.54 -1.61
N ASP A 73 32.14 118.30 -1.22
CA ASP A 73 30.89 117.76 -0.67
C ASP A 73 30.06 117.04 -1.75
N SER A 74 30.06 117.57 -2.97
CA SER A 74 29.55 116.89 -4.17
C SER A 74 30.26 115.54 -4.39
N LYS A 75 31.59 115.52 -4.38
CA LYS A 75 32.38 114.29 -4.54
C LYS A 75 32.15 113.29 -3.40
N LEU A 76 32.02 113.77 -2.17
CA LEU A 76 31.73 112.92 -1.01
C LEU A 76 30.35 112.27 -1.12
N ASN A 77 29.33 113.01 -1.54
CA ASN A 77 28.00 112.48 -1.78
C ASN A 77 27.99 111.43 -2.90
N ILE A 78 28.69 111.67 -4.00
CA ILE A 78 28.85 110.69 -5.10
C ILE A 78 29.51 109.42 -4.58
N ALA A 79 30.64 109.54 -3.87
CA ALA A 79 31.36 108.39 -3.32
C ALA A 79 30.51 107.59 -2.31
N SER A 80 29.71 108.27 -1.47
CA SER A 80 28.80 107.62 -0.52
C SER A 80 27.70 106.80 -1.22
N LEU A 81 27.14 107.34 -2.31
CA LEU A 81 26.18 106.63 -3.16
C LEU A 81 26.80 105.41 -3.84
N GLU A 82 28.01 105.53 -4.39
CA GLU A 82 28.74 104.41 -5.00
C GLU A 82 29.05 103.30 -3.98
N LEU A 83 29.45 103.67 -2.76
CA LEU A 83 29.73 102.71 -1.69
C LEU A 83 28.46 101.97 -1.24
N SER A 84 27.31 102.67 -1.21
CA SER A 84 26.01 102.06 -0.96
C SER A 84 25.63 101.07 -2.08
N HIS A 85 25.83 101.46 -3.33
CA HIS A 85 25.58 100.61 -4.50
C HIS A 85 26.46 99.34 -4.49
N LEU A 86 27.77 99.49 -4.26
CA LEU A 86 28.70 98.36 -4.19
C LEU A 86 28.39 97.41 -3.03
N LYS A 87 27.92 97.93 -1.88
CA LYS A 87 27.46 97.07 -0.78
C LYS A 87 26.24 96.24 -1.17
N SER A 88 25.27 96.85 -1.84
CA SER A 88 24.10 96.14 -2.36
C SER A 88 24.52 95.05 -3.37
N GLU A 89 25.42 95.38 -4.29
CA GLU A 89 25.90 94.45 -5.31
C GLU A 89 26.69 93.26 -4.71
N ILE A 90 27.48 93.50 -3.67
CA ILE A 90 28.17 92.43 -2.92
C ILE A 90 27.17 91.50 -2.24
N ASP A 91 26.11 92.03 -1.64
CA ASP A 91 25.10 91.22 -0.98
C ASP A 91 24.29 90.40 -2.00
N ASP A 92 23.98 90.97 -3.17
CA ASP A 92 23.36 90.24 -4.28
C ASP A 92 24.26 89.11 -4.82
N ILE A 93 25.56 89.37 -4.99
CA ILE A 93 26.53 88.36 -5.42
C ILE A 93 26.65 87.23 -4.38
N LYS A 94 26.68 87.54 -3.08
CA LYS A 94 26.70 86.52 -2.02
C LYS A 94 25.45 85.67 -2.04
N LEU A 95 24.28 86.28 -2.29
CA LEU A 95 23.02 85.57 -2.38
C LEU A 95 23.02 84.63 -3.60
N ALA A 96 23.49 85.10 -4.76
CA ALA A 96 23.66 84.28 -5.96
C ALA A 96 24.67 83.14 -5.78
N ALA A 97 25.79 83.39 -5.10
CA ALA A 97 26.79 82.38 -4.76
C ALA A 97 26.23 81.29 -3.83
N ASN A 98 25.47 81.69 -2.80
CA ASN A 98 24.83 80.72 -1.90
C ASN A 98 23.74 79.90 -2.63
N GLN A 99 22.98 80.51 -3.53
CA GLN A 99 22.00 79.79 -4.34
C GLN A 99 22.64 78.78 -5.30
N THR A 100 23.75 79.14 -5.93
CA THR A 100 24.49 78.23 -6.82
C THR A 100 25.14 77.08 -6.07
N VAL A 101 25.69 77.31 -4.87
CA VAL A 101 26.21 76.23 -4.00
C VAL A 101 25.09 75.28 -3.58
N LEU A 102 23.96 75.80 -3.10
CA LEU A 102 22.79 74.99 -2.74
C LEU A 102 22.25 74.18 -3.92
N GLN A 103 22.26 74.77 -5.13
CA GLN A 103 21.85 74.05 -6.33
C GLN A 103 22.85 72.94 -6.69
N GLY A 104 24.15 73.19 -6.60
CA GLY A 104 25.19 72.18 -6.80
C GLY A 104 25.10 71.02 -5.80
N GLU A 105 24.80 71.29 -4.53
CA GLU A 105 24.58 70.25 -3.52
C GLU A 105 23.33 69.42 -3.82
N LYS A 106 22.23 70.06 -4.24
CA LYS A 106 21.01 69.37 -4.68
C LYS A 106 21.27 68.48 -5.88
N ASP A 107 21.99 68.98 -6.89
CA ASP A 107 22.30 68.23 -8.11
C ASP A 107 23.23 67.05 -7.81
N MET A 108 24.21 67.22 -6.91
CA MET A 108 25.08 66.13 -6.47
C MET A 108 24.32 65.07 -5.66
N ALA A 109 23.38 65.46 -4.79
CA ALA A 109 22.51 64.54 -4.07
C ALA A 109 21.59 63.78 -5.04
N ALA A 110 20.99 64.47 -6.01
CA ALA A 110 20.18 63.87 -7.07
C ALA A 110 21.00 62.89 -7.92
N ALA A 111 22.23 63.23 -8.28
CA ALA A 111 23.13 62.36 -9.02
C ALA A 111 23.50 61.10 -8.23
N LYS A 112 23.77 61.20 -6.91
CA LYS A 112 24.03 60.03 -6.05
C LYS A 112 22.82 59.09 -5.96
N VAL A 113 21.61 59.65 -5.81
CA VAL A 113 20.36 58.87 -5.80
C VAL A 113 20.10 58.22 -7.17
N SER A 114 20.29 58.95 -8.26
CA SER A 114 20.15 58.41 -9.62
C SER A 114 21.18 57.30 -9.90
N HIS A 115 22.42 57.45 -9.43
CA HIS A 115 23.46 56.44 -9.59
C HIS A 115 23.15 55.16 -8.80
N SER A 116 22.66 55.28 -7.56
CA SER A 116 22.24 54.12 -6.76
C SER A 116 21.02 53.42 -7.37
N GLN A 117 20.02 54.17 -7.84
CA GLN A 117 18.88 53.64 -8.58
C GLN A 117 19.31 52.93 -9.87
N THR A 118 20.25 53.51 -10.63
CA THR A 118 20.76 52.89 -11.86
C THR A 118 21.52 51.59 -11.57
N LYS A 119 22.29 51.54 -10.46
CA LYS A 119 22.97 50.32 -10.02
C LYS A 119 21.97 49.23 -9.63
N ASN A 120 20.96 49.58 -8.81
CA ASN A 120 19.90 48.65 -8.41
C ASN A 120 19.12 48.14 -9.62
N MET A 121 18.74 49.02 -10.55
CA MET A 121 18.06 48.62 -11.78
C MET A 121 18.93 47.73 -12.67
N ARG A 122 20.24 47.95 -12.76
CA ARG A 122 21.15 47.05 -13.49
C ARG A 122 21.25 45.68 -12.84
N GLU A 123 21.28 45.61 -11.51
CA GLU A 123 21.28 44.33 -10.77
C GLU A 123 19.95 43.59 -10.94
N GLU A 124 18.81 44.29 -10.90
CA GLU A 124 17.49 43.71 -11.20
C GLU A 124 17.37 43.25 -12.65
N LEU A 125 17.86 44.04 -13.61
CA LEU A 125 17.84 43.68 -15.04
C LEU A 125 18.72 42.44 -15.28
N LYS A 126 19.89 42.34 -14.64
CA LYS A 126 20.71 41.11 -14.65
C LYS A 126 19.98 39.92 -14.04
N LYS A 127 19.28 40.09 -12.90
CA LYS A 127 18.48 39.02 -12.28
C LYS A 127 17.32 38.58 -13.19
N LEU A 128 16.61 39.52 -13.82
CA LEU A 128 15.51 39.24 -14.75
C LEU A 128 15.99 38.57 -16.03
N GLN A 129 17.11 39.00 -16.61
CA GLN A 129 17.73 38.34 -17.76
C GLN A 129 18.22 36.93 -17.42
N ALA A 130 18.77 36.72 -16.22
CA ALA A 130 19.16 35.40 -15.74
C ALA A 130 17.95 34.48 -15.53
N MET A 131 16.79 35.02 -15.15
CA MET A 131 15.56 34.24 -14.95
C MET A 131 14.90 33.75 -16.26
N GLN A 132 15.33 34.19 -17.45
CA GLN A 132 14.83 33.69 -18.76
C GLN A 132 13.31 33.42 -18.77
N PRO A 133 12.46 34.44 -18.51
CA PRO A 133 11.04 34.27 -18.19
C PRO A 133 10.22 33.52 -19.26
N GLU A 134 10.55 33.68 -20.54
CA GLU A 134 9.90 32.95 -21.64
C GLU A 134 10.22 31.44 -21.60
N LYS A 135 11.44 31.04 -21.25
CA LYS A 135 11.79 29.62 -21.07
C LYS A 135 11.10 29.02 -19.85
N LEU A 136 10.93 29.81 -18.78
CA LEU A 136 10.17 29.36 -17.60
C LEU A 136 8.68 29.19 -17.92
N LYS A 137 8.07 30.12 -18.67
CA LYS A 137 6.68 29.96 -19.14
C LYS A 137 6.50 28.70 -19.97
N LEU A 138 7.42 28.43 -20.91
CA LEU A 138 7.41 27.21 -21.72
C LEU A 138 7.53 25.95 -20.84
N LYS A 139 8.46 25.93 -19.87
CA LYS A 139 8.59 24.81 -18.92
C LYS A 139 7.34 24.61 -18.07
N VAL A 140 6.72 25.68 -17.56
CA VAL A 140 5.49 25.59 -16.77
C VAL A 140 4.33 25.07 -17.63
N SER A 141 4.21 25.53 -18.87
CA SER A 141 3.23 25.02 -19.85
C SER A 141 3.42 23.52 -20.12
N GLU A 142 4.65 23.10 -20.42
CA GLU A 142 4.98 21.69 -20.66
C GLU A 142 4.72 20.82 -19.42
N GLN A 143 5.05 21.32 -18.22
CA GLN A 143 4.79 20.61 -16.97
C GLN A 143 3.29 20.49 -16.68
N ARG A 144 2.51 21.53 -16.95
CA ARG A 144 1.03 21.46 -16.86
C ARG A 144 0.47 20.41 -17.80
N LYS A 145 0.91 20.41 -19.07
CA LYS A 145 0.48 19.42 -20.04
C LYS A 145 0.82 17.99 -19.61
N LYS A 146 2.05 17.76 -19.11
CA LYS A 146 2.46 16.45 -18.55
C LYS A 146 1.65 16.04 -17.31
N LEU A 147 1.22 17.00 -16.50
CA LEU A 147 0.36 16.74 -15.34
C LEU A 147 -1.05 16.34 -15.76
N ASP A 148 -1.62 17.02 -16.75
CA ASP A 148 -2.93 16.68 -17.31
C ASP A 148 -2.91 15.30 -17.96
N ASP A 149 -1.91 14.99 -18.80
CA ASP A 149 -1.74 13.67 -19.43
C ASP A 149 -1.63 12.55 -18.36
N ARG A 150 -0.89 12.81 -17.27
CA ARG A 150 -0.79 11.86 -16.14
C ARG A 150 -2.12 11.69 -15.40
N ARG A 151 -2.91 12.77 -15.28
CA ARG A 151 -4.20 12.74 -14.59
C ARG A 151 -5.21 11.91 -15.39
N GLU A 152 -5.28 12.12 -16.69
CA GLU A 152 -6.12 11.30 -17.59
C GLU A 152 -5.71 9.83 -17.56
N LEU A 153 -4.40 9.54 -17.58
CA LEU A 153 -3.91 8.16 -17.47
C LEU A 153 -4.32 7.53 -16.13
N LEU A 154 -4.19 8.25 -15.01
CA LEU A 154 -4.60 7.78 -13.69
C LEU A 154 -6.10 7.49 -13.62
N ASP A 155 -6.93 8.35 -14.19
CA ASP A 155 -8.38 8.15 -14.21
C ASP A 155 -8.78 6.95 -15.08
N SER A 156 -8.10 6.76 -16.23
CA SER A 156 -8.30 5.56 -17.08
C SER A 156 -7.90 4.26 -16.35
N GLN A 157 -6.79 4.28 -15.61
CA GLN A 157 -6.32 3.14 -14.83
C GLN A 157 -7.28 2.83 -13.67
N ARG A 158 -7.81 3.85 -13.00
CA ARG A 158 -8.81 3.69 -11.93
C ARG A 158 -10.09 3.03 -12.43
N LEU A 159 -10.58 3.43 -13.62
CA LEU A 159 -11.73 2.79 -14.25
C LEU A 159 -11.44 1.32 -14.59
N LYS A 160 -10.27 1.03 -15.15
CA LYS A 160 -9.86 -0.34 -15.49
C LYS A 160 -9.71 -1.23 -14.26
N ILE A 161 -9.16 -0.71 -13.17
CA ILE A 161 -9.09 -1.43 -11.88
C ILE A 161 -10.49 -1.72 -11.35
N ARG A 162 -11.43 -0.78 -11.45
CA ARG A 162 -12.82 -1.01 -11.04
C ARG A 162 -13.49 -2.11 -11.86
N ASP A 163 -13.32 -2.09 -13.18
CA ASP A 163 -13.85 -3.13 -14.09
C ASP A 163 -13.25 -4.51 -13.79
N LEU A 164 -11.93 -4.58 -13.60
CA LEU A 164 -11.24 -5.83 -13.25
C LEU A 164 -11.70 -6.38 -11.89
N LYS A 165 -11.91 -5.53 -10.89
CA LYS A 165 -12.48 -5.95 -9.60
C LYS A 165 -13.90 -6.50 -9.77
N SER A 166 -14.75 -5.84 -10.57
CA SER A 166 -16.09 -6.32 -10.87
C SER A 166 -16.06 -7.71 -11.53
N LYS A 167 -15.21 -7.89 -12.55
CA LYS A 167 -15.05 -9.17 -13.24
C LYS A 167 -14.50 -10.26 -12.33
N LEU A 168 -13.56 -9.91 -11.44
CA LEU A 168 -13.02 -10.84 -10.46
C LEU A 168 -14.13 -11.33 -9.51
N THR A 169 -14.93 -10.42 -8.96
CA THR A 169 -16.05 -10.78 -8.06
C THR A 169 -17.12 -11.62 -8.76
N GLU A 170 -17.40 -11.34 -10.03
CA GLU A 170 -18.33 -12.14 -10.83
C GLU A 170 -17.77 -13.55 -11.07
N SER A 171 -16.47 -13.65 -11.41
CA SER A 171 -15.78 -14.92 -11.60
C SER A 171 -15.70 -15.74 -10.31
N GLU A 172 -15.44 -15.11 -9.17
CA GLU A 172 -15.42 -15.78 -7.87
C GLU A 172 -16.81 -16.30 -7.48
N THR A 173 -17.86 -15.51 -7.69
CA THR A 173 -19.25 -15.94 -7.46
C THR A 173 -19.60 -17.14 -8.34
N LYS A 174 -19.27 -17.09 -9.63
CA LYS A 174 -19.47 -18.23 -10.55
C LYS A 174 -18.69 -19.47 -10.12
N ARG A 175 -17.44 -19.30 -9.66
CA ARG A 175 -16.61 -20.40 -9.15
C ARG A 175 -17.25 -21.06 -7.94
N VAL A 176 -17.74 -20.29 -6.97
CA VAL A 176 -18.42 -20.83 -5.79
C VAL A 176 -19.68 -21.60 -6.18
N ALA A 177 -20.47 -21.08 -7.10
CA ALA A 177 -21.67 -21.77 -7.60
C ALA A 177 -21.33 -23.10 -8.29
N LEU A 178 -20.29 -23.11 -9.14
CA LEU A 178 -19.83 -24.34 -9.82
C LEU A 178 -19.29 -25.38 -8.85
N VAL A 179 -18.55 -24.97 -7.81
CA VAL A 179 -18.08 -25.88 -6.76
C VAL A 179 -19.27 -26.50 -6.02
N GLY A 180 -20.28 -25.71 -5.66
CA GLY A 180 -21.50 -26.23 -5.04
C GLY A 180 -22.22 -27.25 -5.92
N GLN A 181 -22.36 -26.96 -7.22
CA GLN A 181 -22.95 -27.91 -8.18
C GLN A 181 -22.13 -29.20 -8.33
N ALA A 182 -20.80 -29.09 -8.36
CA ALA A 182 -19.92 -30.26 -8.45
C ALA A 182 -20.10 -31.20 -7.25
N THR A 183 -20.19 -30.65 -6.03
CA THR A 183 -20.43 -31.45 -4.82
C THR A 183 -21.80 -32.14 -4.85
N MET A 184 -22.86 -31.44 -5.29
CA MET A 184 -24.18 -32.06 -5.43
C MET A 184 -24.19 -33.21 -6.44
N LEU A 185 -23.51 -33.04 -7.58
CA LEU A 185 -23.38 -34.09 -8.59
C LEU A 185 -22.55 -35.28 -8.08
N GLU A 186 -21.53 -35.03 -7.27
CA GLU A 186 -20.71 -36.08 -6.66
C GLU A 186 -21.55 -36.95 -5.70
N ASP A 187 -22.39 -36.31 -4.88
CA ASP A 187 -23.33 -37.00 -4.00
C ASP A 187 -24.37 -37.81 -4.80
N GLU A 188 -24.92 -37.24 -5.88
CA GLU A 188 -25.86 -37.93 -6.77
C GLU A 188 -25.22 -39.13 -7.47
N VAL A 189 -23.99 -39.00 -7.97
CA VAL A 189 -23.24 -40.12 -8.57
C VAL A 189 -23.00 -41.22 -7.55
N LYS A 190 -22.68 -40.86 -6.30
CA LYS A 190 -22.49 -41.83 -5.22
C LYS A 190 -23.79 -42.57 -4.91
N GLU A 191 -24.90 -41.87 -4.81
CA GLU A 191 -26.22 -42.48 -4.62
C GLU A 191 -26.59 -43.42 -5.78
N LEU A 192 -26.44 -42.95 -7.02
CA LEU A 192 -26.73 -43.74 -8.22
C LEU A 192 -25.85 -44.99 -8.30
N ARG A 193 -24.57 -44.90 -7.95
CA ARG A 193 -23.68 -46.07 -7.87
C ARG A 193 -24.15 -47.05 -6.82
N SER A 194 -24.51 -46.60 -5.62
CA SER A 194 -25.04 -47.47 -4.57
C SER A 194 -26.33 -48.17 -5.01
N ARG A 195 -27.24 -47.44 -5.67
CA ARG A 195 -28.46 -48.02 -6.25
C ARG A 195 -28.16 -49.03 -7.36
N LEU A 196 -27.19 -48.74 -8.22
CA LEU A 196 -26.77 -49.64 -9.28
C LEU A 196 -26.19 -50.94 -8.70
N ILE A 197 -25.27 -50.85 -7.73
CA ILE A 197 -24.71 -52.04 -7.07
C ILE A 197 -25.81 -52.83 -6.36
N HIS A 198 -26.77 -52.16 -5.73
CA HIS A 198 -27.92 -52.82 -5.12
C HIS A 198 -28.78 -53.58 -6.14
N HIS A 199 -28.99 -53.04 -7.35
CA HIS A 199 -29.83 -53.68 -8.38
C HIS A 199 -29.11 -54.70 -9.26
N ASP A 200 -27.91 -54.38 -9.74
CA ASP A 200 -27.20 -55.14 -10.77
C ASP A 200 -26.03 -55.97 -10.22
N GLY A 201 -25.61 -55.68 -8.98
CA GLY A 201 -24.49 -56.33 -8.32
C GLY A 201 -23.13 -55.78 -8.78
N GLU A 202 -22.16 -55.80 -7.87
CA GLU A 202 -20.75 -55.59 -8.18
C GLU A 202 -20.15 -56.88 -8.72
N VAL A 203 -19.53 -56.81 -9.90
CA VAL A 203 -18.91 -57.97 -10.57
C VAL A 203 -17.42 -57.97 -10.32
N ASP A 204 -16.89 -59.12 -9.90
CA ASP A 204 -15.45 -59.34 -9.91
C ASP A 204 -14.90 -59.24 -11.31
N GLN A 205 -13.84 -58.44 -11.47
CA GLN A 205 -13.13 -58.32 -12.75
C GLN A 205 -12.39 -59.60 -13.14
N LYS A 206 -12.22 -60.54 -12.20
CA LYS A 206 -11.59 -61.83 -12.43
C LYS A 206 -12.63 -62.84 -12.93
N VAL A 207 -12.34 -63.45 -14.06
CA VAL A 207 -13.09 -64.61 -14.59
C VAL A 207 -12.46 -65.89 -14.05
N TYR A 208 -13.29 -66.79 -13.54
CA TYR A 208 -12.87 -68.10 -13.05
C TYR A 208 -13.17 -69.15 -14.10
N HIS A 209 -12.21 -70.03 -14.36
CA HIS A 209 -12.27 -70.97 -15.48
C HIS A 209 -12.39 -72.40 -14.95
N GLY A 210 -13.57 -72.98 -15.16
CA GLY A 210 -13.83 -74.39 -14.92
C GLY A 210 -13.45 -75.27 -16.10
N LYS A 211 -13.84 -76.54 -16.05
CA LYS A 211 -13.63 -77.48 -17.17
C LYS A 211 -14.62 -77.21 -18.30
N ASP A 212 -14.34 -77.78 -19.47
CA ASP A 212 -15.19 -77.76 -20.67
C ASP A 212 -15.57 -76.36 -21.18
N GLY A 213 -14.79 -75.33 -20.86
CA GLY A 213 -15.09 -73.94 -21.26
C GLY A 213 -16.07 -73.21 -20.33
N LEU A 214 -16.33 -73.76 -19.14
CA LEU A 214 -17.09 -73.08 -18.08
C LEU A 214 -16.35 -71.82 -17.63
N GLU A 215 -17.03 -70.68 -17.74
CA GLU A 215 -16.61 -69.42 -17.16
C GLU A 215 -17.58 -69.05 -16.04
N MET A 216 -17.02 -68.61 -14.92
CA MET A 216 -17.74 -68.22 -13.72
C MET A 216 -17.38 -66.79 -13.34
N TYR A 217 -18.40 -66.03 -12.95
CA TYR A 217 -18.34 -64.61 -12.63
C TYR A 217 -18.98 -64.41 -11.25
N LEU A 218 -18.25 -63.79 -10.33
CA LEU A 218 -18.75 -63.55 -8.96
C LEU A 218 -19.43 -62.18 -8.92
N TYR A 219 -20.67 -62.17 -8.47
CA TYR A 219 -21.48 -60.99 -8.26
C TYR A 219 -21.76 -60.82 -6.78
N THR A 220 -21.69 -59.59 -6.29
CA THR A 220 -22.08 -59.23 -4.93
C THR A 220 -23.13 -58.15 -4.94
N PHE A 221 -24.22 -58.37 -4.21
CA PHE A 221 -25.35 -57.45 -4.15
C PHE A 221 -25.50 -56.89 -2.73
N GLU A 222 -25.84 -55.61 -2.62
CA GLU A 222 -26.02 -54.90 -1.34
C GLU A 222 -27.45 -55.02 -0.80
N TRP A 223 -27.99 -56.23 -0.83
CA TRP A 223 -29.21 -56.61 -0.12
C TRP A 223 -29.18 -58.07 0.29
N GLY A 224 -29.75 -58.35 1.46
CA GLY A 224 -29.77 -59.66 2.08
C GLY A 224 -30.85 -60.59 1.53
N LEU A 225 -30.59 -61.89 1.59
CA LEU A 225 -31.55 -62.94 1.26
C LEU A 225 -31.78 -63.83 2.48
N ASN A 226 -33.05 -64.20 2.70
CA ASN A 226 -33.42 -65.18 3.72
C ASN A 226 -33.33 -66.58 3.15
N PHE A 227 -32.23 -67.27 3.45
CA PHE A 227 -32.00 -68.63 3.01
C PHE A 227 -32.50 -69.64 4.04
N ARG A 228 -33.15 -70.70 3.52
CA ARG A 228 -33.64 -71.81 4.32
C ARG A 228 -32.98 -73.10 3.81
N PRO A 229 -31.97 -73.62 4.51
CA PRO A 229 -31.34 -74.88 4.11
C PRO A 229 -32.34 -76.04 4.27
N ALA A 230 -32.21 -77.06 3.42
CA ALA A 230 -33.05 -78.25 3.48
C ALA A 230 -32.83 -79.09 4.75
N SER A 231 -31.63 -79.02 5.34
CA SER A 231 -31.29 -79.66 6.61
C SER A 231 -31.27 -78.65 7.74
N ALA A 232 -31.93 -78.97 8.86
CA ALA A 232 -31.90 -78.18 10.08
C ALA A 232 -30.52 -78.15 10.76
N GLU A 233 -29.60 -79.04 10.38
CA GLU A 233 -28.23 -79.09 10.90
C GLU A 233 -27.35 -77.97 10.32
N ILE A 234 -27.76 -77.37 9.20
CA ILE A 234 -27.03 -76.27 8.56
C ILE A 234 -27.60 -74.97 9.10
N LYS A 235 -26.77 -74.18 9.78
CA LYS A 235 -27.15 -72.85 10.25
C LYS A 235 -26.60 -71.78 9.32
N ILE A 236 -27.49 -70.96 8.78
CA ILE A 236 -27.19 -69.86 7.88
C ILE A 236 -27.33 -68.53 8.63
N VAL A 237 -26.41 -67.60 8.37
CA VAL A 237 -26.49 -66.22 8.86
C VAL A 237 -27.42 -65.45 7.93
N ASN A 238 -28.64 -65.16 8.40
CA ASN A 238 -29.70 -64.53 7.60
C ASN A 238 -29.86 -63.02 7.87
N ASP A 239 -29.16 -62.47 8.85
CA ASP A 239 -29.12 -61.06 9.22
C ASP A 239 -28.05 -60.25 8.44
N VAL A 240 -27.48 -60.83 7.38
CA VAL A 240 -26.59 -60.12 6.45
C VAL A 240 -27.37 -59.21 5.50
N THR A 241 -26.82 -58.03 5.20
CA THR A 241 -27.42 -57.05 4.27
C THR A 241 -26.92 -57.19 2.84
N TRP A 242 -26.37 -58.35 2.48
CA TRP A 242 -25.79 -58.62 1.16
C TRP A 242 -25.97 -60.10 0.81
N HIS A 243 -25.85 -60.42 -0.47
CA HIS A 243 -25.75 -61.80 -0.93
C HIS A 243 -24.80 -61.87 -2.14
N MET A 244 -24.37 -63.09 -2.49
CA MET A 244 -23.48 -63.33 -3.62
C MET A 244 -24.11 -64.31 -4.61
N GLU A 245 -23.78 -64.12 -5.87
CA GLU A 245 -24.13 -65.04 -6.96
C GLU A 245 -22.89 -65.43 -7.74
N VAL A 246 -22.77 -66.71 -8.07
CA VAL A 246 -21.82 -67.18 -9.09
C VAL A 246 -22.62 -67.40 -10.37
N ARG A 247 -22.40 -66.54 -11.35
CA ARG A 247 -23.04 -66.64 -12.67
C ARG A 247 -22.12 -67.35 -13.63
N THR A 248 -22.69 -68.14 -14.54
CA THR A 248 -21.92 -68.92 -15.51
C THR A 248 -22.29 -68.57 -16.94
N ASN A 249 -21.35 -68.72 -17.88
CA ASN A 249 -21.62 -68.60 -19.32
C ASN A 249 -22.57 -69.69 -19.87
N TYR A 250 -22.89 -70.72 -19.07
CA TYR A 250 -23.91 -71.74 -19.35
C TYR A 250 -25.33 -71.34 -18.91
N GLY A 251 -25.52 -70.12 -18.40
CA GLY A 251 -26.84 -69.63 -17.98
C GLY A 251 -27.32 -70.17 -16.63
N ILE A 252 -26.42 -70.73 -15.81
CA ILE A 252 -26.71 -71.15 -14.44
C ILE A 252 -26.22 -70.08 -13.48
N CYS A 253 -27.10 -69.66 -12.56
CA CYS A 253 -26.78 -68.76 -11.46
C CYS A 253 -26.86 -69.53 -10.13
N VAL A 254 -25.76 -69.55 -9.39
CA VAL A 254 -25.65 -70.21 -8.09
C VAL A 254 -25.68 -69.14 -7.01
N LEU A 255 -26.78 -69.11 -6.25
CA LEU A 255 -26.92 -68.24 -5.08
C LEU A 255 -26.10 -68.78 -3.91
N VAL A 256 -25.27 -67.92 -3.34
CA VAL A 256 -24.36 -68.24 -2.23
C VAL A 256 -24.88 -67.61 -0.94
N SER A 257 -25.09 -68.47 0.05
CA SER A 257 -25.36 -68.11 1.45
C SER A 257 -24.11 -68.31 2.30
N VAL A 258 -24.16 -67.88 3.56
CA VAL A 258 -23.05 -67.98 4.50
C VAL A 258 -23.47 -68.79 5.71
N THR A 259 -22.72 -69.85 6.04
CA THR A 259 -22.98 -70.60 7.28
C THR A 259 -22.50 -69.82 8.50
N GLU A 260 -22.92 -70.25 9.70
CA GLU A 260 -22.37 -69.68 10.95
C GLU A 260 -20.83 -69.82 11.04
N TRP A 261 -20.23 -70.76 10.31
CA TRP A 261 -18.78 -70.96 10.21
C TRP A 261 -18.12 -70.20 9.05
N LEU A 262 -18.80 -69.17 8.52
CA LEU A 262 -18.33 -68.36 7.39
C LEU A 262 -17.98 -69.16 6.14
N ALA A 263 -18.52 -70.38 6.02
CA ALA A 263 -18.33 -71.21 4.84
C ALA A 263 -19.38 -70.83 3.78
N PRO A 264 -18.98 -70.70 2.49
CA PRO A 264 -19.92 -70.56 1.39
C PRO A 264 -20.87 -71.77 1.35
N PHE A 265 -22.16 -71.51 1.30
CA PHE A 265 -23.21 -72.52 1.19
C PHE A 265 -24.05 -72.26 -0.05
N TYR A 266 -24.19 -73.27 -0.90
CA TYR A 266 -25.06 -73.24 -2.06
C TYR A 266 -25.56 -74.66 -2.36
N PRO A 267 -26.78 -74.80 -2.92
CA PRO A 267 -27.30 -76.11 -3.29
C PRO A 267 -26.37 -76.82 -4.29
N PRO A 268 -26.22 -78.15 -4.17
CA PRO A 268 -25.46 -78.91 -5.16
C PRO A 268 -26.12 -78.78 -6.54
N CYS A 269 -25.29 -78.59 -7.56
CA CYS A 269 -25.72 -78.55 -8.95
C CYS A 269 -24.99 -79.65 -9.72
N ASP A 270 -25.68 -80.77 -9.97
CA ASP A 270 -25.10 -81.94 -10.65
C ASP A 270 -24.49 -81.57 -12.01
N TYR A 271 -25.09 -80.61 -12.72
CA TYR A 271 -24.58 -80.13 -14.00
C TYR A 271 -23.20 -79.46 -13.91
N LEU A 272 -22.91 -78.81 -12.78
CA LEU A 272 -21.66 -78.07 -12.57
C LEU A 272 -20.63 -78.86 -11.75
N ALA A 273 -21.04 -79.94 -11.05
CA ALA A 273 -20.23 -80.63 -10.05
C ALA A 273 -18.81 -80.97 -10.52
N ASP A 274 -18.66 -81.58 -11.71
CA ASP A 274 -17.35 -82.02 -12.22
C ASP A 274 -16.55 -80.90 -12.92
N ARG A 275 -17.23 -79.79 -13.25
CA ARG A 275 -16.70 -78.66 -14.03
C ARG A 275 -16.32 -77.47 -13.17
N TRP A 276 -16.87 -77.37 -11.97
CA TRP A 276 -16.68 -76.26 -11.05
C TRP A 276 -15.20 -76.06 -10.73
N ASP A 277 -14.73 -74.81 -10.82
CA ASP A 277 -13.37 -74.45 -10.43
C ASP A 277 -13.27 -74.39 -8.90
N SER A 278 -12.33 -75.14 -8.33
CA SER A 278 -12.09 -75.14 -6.88
C SER A 278 -11.70 -73.77 -6.35
N SER A 279 -11.05 -72.92 -7.16
CA SER A 279 -10.60 -71.59 -6.73
C SER A 279 -11.75 -70.60 -6.49
N VAL A 280 -12.94 -70.87 -7.03
CA VAL A 280 -14.16 -70.09 -6.76
C VAL A 280 -14.54 -70.17 -5.29
N HIS A 281 -14.36 -71.35 -4.67
CA HIS A 281 -14.71 -71.53 -3.25
C HIS A 281 -13.80 -70.67 -2.36
N ASP A 282 -12.50 -70.66 -2.64
CA ASP A 282 -11.53 -69.86 -1.89
C ASP A 282 -11.81 -68.35 -2.03
N ALA A 283 -12.15 -67.90 -3.25
CA ALA A 283 -12.53 -66.51 -3.50
C ALA A 283 -13.81 -66.11 -2.76
N LEU A 284 -14.81 -67.00 -2.70
CA LEU A 284 -16.02 -66.78 -1.92
C LEU A 284 -15.70 -66.69 -0.42
N VAL A 285 -14.84 -67.57 0.10
CA VAL A 285 -14.40 -67.53 1.50
C VAL A 285 -13.74 -66.18 1.81
N GLU A 286 -12.79 -65.73 0.99
CA GLU A 286 -12.09 -64.45 1.17
C GLU A 286 -13.08 -63.27 1.24
N LYS A 287 -14.02 -63.20 0.28
CA LYS A 287 -15.02 -62.13 0.25
C LYS A 287 -16.01 -62.19 1.40
N ILE A 288 -16.47 -63.40 1.76
CA ILE A 288 -17.36 -63.60 2.89
C ILE A 288 -16.67 -63.12 4.16
N THR A 289 -15.43 -63.55 4.41
CA THR A 289 -14.67 -63.13 5.60
C THR A 289 -14.52 -61.60 5.64
N ALA A 290 -14.10 -60.97 4.54
CA ALA A 290 -13.95 -59.50 4.50
C ALA A 290 -15.25 -58.75 4.79
N ARG A 291 -16.40 -59.22 4.29
CA ARG A 291 -17.70 -58.60 4.58
C ARG A 291 -18.23 -58.90 5.97
N MET A 292 -17.93 -60.09 6.48
CA MET A 292 -18.32 -60.52 7.81
C MET A 292 -17.48 -59.85 8.89
N GLU A 293 -16.25 -59.44 8.60
CA GLU A 293 -15.43 -58.62 9.50
C GLU A 293 -16.09 -57.27 9.80
N LEU A 294 -16.77 -56.68 8.81
CA LEU A 294 -17.48 -55.41 8.96
C LEU A 294 -18.79 -55.53 9.76
N SER A 295 -19.51 -56.65 9.62
CA SER A 295 -20.89 -56.79 10.12
C SER A 295 -21.03 -57.75 11.31
N HIS A 296 -20.20 -58.79 11.36
CA HIS A 296 -20.23 -59.87 12.34
C HIS A 296 -18.81 -60.27 12.79
N PRO A 297 -17.99 -59.34 13.31
CA PRO A 297 -16.59 -59.61 13.66
C PRO A 297 -16.43 -60.77 14.66
N HIS A 298 -17.39 -60.95 15.56
CA HIS A 298 -17.44 -62.06 16.52
C HIS A 298 -17.46 -63.46 15.85
N LEU A 299 -18.06 -63.60 14.65
CA LEU A 299 -18.03 -64.85 13.88
C LEU A 299 -16.67 -65.08 13.23
N VAL A 300 -15.99 -64.01 12.78
CA VAL A 300 -14.64 -64.09 12.22
C VAL A 300 -13.66 -64.55 13.30
N GLU A 301 -13.69 -63.91 14.47
CA GLU A 301 -12.87 -64.28 15.62
C GLU A 301 -13.08 -65.75 16.02
N ARG A 302 -14.34 -66.22 16.06
CA ARG A 302 -14.66 -67.62 16.33
C ARG A 302 -14.03 -68.56 15.30
N VAL A 303 -14.09 -68.20 14.01
CA VAL A 303 -13.52 -69.03 12.94
C VAL A 303 -11.99 -69.07 13.03
N GLU A 304 -11.34 -67.95 13.31
CA GLU A 304 -9.88 -67.88 13.48
C GLU A 304 -9.42 -68.72 14.67
N TRP A 305 -10.03 -68.54 15.84
CA TRP A 305 -9.76 -69.36 17.01
C TRP A 305 -9.99 -70.86 16.74
N ALA A 306 -11.09 -71.21 16.07
CA ALA A 306 -11.39 -72.61 15.76
C ALA A 306 -10.43 -73.21 14.72
N LYS A 307 -9.80 -72.41 13.86
CA LYS A 307 -8.76 -72.85 12.94
C LYS A 307 -7.46 -73.17 13.68
N GLU A 308 -7.14 -72.41 14.71
CA GLU A 308 -5.93 -72.58 15.55
C GLU A 308 -6.10 -73.64 16.65
N SER A 309 -7.34 -74.03 16.98
CA SER A 309 -7.63 -75.04 17.99
C SER A 309 -7.57 -76.45 17.40
N TYR A 310 -6.51 -77.21 17.74
CA TYR A 310 -6.28 -78.56 17.23
C TYR A 310 -7.14 -79.62 17.92
N LEU A 311 -7.55 -80.66 17.18
CA LEU A 311 -8.34 -81.77 17.73
C LEU A 311 -7.59 -82.57 18.80
N ASP A 312 -6.26 -82.68 18.68
CA ASP A 312 -5.41 -83.41 19.65
C ASP A 312 -5.39 -82.76 21.04
N GLU A 313 -5.75 -81.47 21.12
CA GLU A 313 -5.82 -80.70 22.37
C GLU A 313 -7.22 -80.77 23.01
N THR A 314 -8.16 -81.46 22.37
CA THR A 314 -9.54 -81.61 22.85
C THR A 314 -9.76 -82.88 23.66
N ASP A 315 -10.73 -82.88 24.57
CA ASP A 315 -11.17 -84.07 25.32
C ASP A 315 -12.07 -85.01 24.47
N LEU A 316 -11.75 -85.17 23.18
CA LEU A 316 -12.39 -86.15 22.31
C LEU A 316 -11.81 -87.56 22.53
N ASN A 317 -12.59 -88.58 22.18
CA ASN A 317 -12.10 -89.96 22.22
C ASN A 317 -10.91 -90.10 21.26
N GLU A 318 -9.77 -90.62 21.74
CA GLU A 318 -8.54 -90.82 20.96
C GLU A 318 -8.80 -91.56 19.63
N LYS A 319 -9.73 -92.53 19.61
CA LYS A 319 -10.11 -93.24 18.38
C LYS A 319 -10.83 -92.33 17.38
N HIS A 320 -11.62 -91.39 17.85
CA HIS A 320 -12.29 -90.41 17.00
C HIS A 320 -11.29 -89.37 16.46
N VAL A 321 -10.37 -88.89 17.29
CA VAL A 321 -9.31 -87.96 16.87
C VAL A 321 -8.41 -88.63 15.83
N ALA A 322 -7.96 -89.87 16.08
CA ALA A 322 -7.14 -90.62 15.12
C ALA A 322 -7.85 -90.84 13.78
N ALA A 323 -9.16 -91.11 13.79
CA ALA A 323 -9.96 -91.25 12.58
C ALA A 323 -10.09 -89.93 11.80
N LEU A 324 -10.34 -88.81 12.50
CA LEU A 324 -10.47 -87.48 11.90
C LEU A 324 -9.14 -86.97 11.34
N ASN A 325 -8.06 -87.07 12.12
CA ASN A 325 -6.71 -86.69 11.70
C ASN A 325 -6.24 -87.53 10.50
N ALA A 326 -6.53 -88.83 10.48
CA ALA A 326 -6.22 -89.68 9.32
C ALA A 326 -6.99 -89.28 8.05
N ALA A 327 -8.19 -88.69 8.21
CA ALA A 327 -8.99 -88.16 7.11
C ALA A 327 -8.69 -86.68 6.78
N GLY A 328 -7.66 -86.07 7.38
CA GLY A 328 -7.22 -84.70 7.10
C GLY A 328 -7.94 -83.60 7.88
N PHE A 329 -8.72 -83.96 8.91
CA PHE A 329 -9.40 -83.02 9.79
C PHE A 329 -8.59 -82.84 11.07
N HIS A 330 -7.93 -81.69 11.22
CA HIS A 330 -6.96 -81.44 12.29
C HIS A 330 -7.39 -80.39 13.32
N SER A 331 -8.38 -79.57 13.00
CA SER A 331 -8.84 -78.46 13.86
C SER A 331 -10.34 -78.49 14.10
N LEU A 332 -10.80 -77.77 15.13
CA LEU A 332 -12.23 -77.55 15.41
C LEU A 332 -12.96 -77.05 14.17
N TYR A 333 -12.38 -76.05 13.49
CA TYR A 333 -12.96 -75.48 12.27
C TYR A 333 -13.11 -76.53 11.18
N SER A 334 -12.06 -77.32 10.92
CA SER A 334 -12.06 -78.32 9.84
C SER A 334 -13.22 -79.32 9.96
N VAL A 335 -13.67 -79.61 11.19
CA VAL A 335 -14.82 -80.48 11.46
C VAL A 335 -16.14 -79.71 11.41
N LEU A 336 -16.24 -78.61 12.15
CA LEU A 336 -17.52 -77.93 12.43
C LEU A 336 -18.08 -77.13 11.25
N HIS A 337 -17.23 -76.68 10.31
CA HIS A 337 -17.71 -75.98 9.11
C HIS A 337 -18.42 -76.92 8.10
N VAL A 338 -18.22 -78.24 8.24
CA VAL A 338 -18.85 -79.26 7.41
C VAL A 338 -20.14 -79.74 8.07
N PRO A 339 -21.24 -80.00 7.34
CA PRO A 339 -22.41 -80.66 7.91
C PRO A 339 -22.14 -82.13 8.33
N PRO A 340 -22.74 -82.65 9.41
CA PRO A 340 -22.46 -83.99 9.95
C PRO A 340 -22.52 -85.14 8.92
N ALA A 341 -23.56 -85.16 8.09
CA ALA A 341 -23.72 -86.17 7.05
C ALA A 341 -22.60 -86.11 6.00
N LYS A 342 -22.16 -84.89 5.65
CA LYS A 342 -21.08 -84.66 4.68
C LYS A 342 -19.72 -85.03 5.28
N LEU A 343 -19.48 -84.74 6.56
CA LEU A 343 -18.26 -85.16 7.26
C LEU A 343 -18.12 -86.69 7.22
N LEU A 344 -19.17 -87.43 7.55
CA LEU A 344 -19.14 -88.89 7.52
C LEU A 344 -18.81 -89.43 6.13
N ALA A 345 -19.39 -88.84 5.08
CA ALA A 345 -19.11 -89.23 3.70
C ALA A 345 -17.65 -88.96 3.32
N LEU A 346 -17.10 -87.78 3.68
CA LEU A 346 -15.71 -87.42 3.41
C LEU A 346 -14.72 -88.34 4.13
N VAL A 347 -14.97 -88.66 5.40
CA VAL A 347 -14.11 -89.57 6.18
C VAL A 347 -14.11 -90.97 5.56
N LYS A 348 -15.27 -91.47 5.10
CA LYS A 348 -15.37 -92.77 4.43
C LYS A 348 -14.67 -92.79 3.06
N ASP A 349 -14.85 -91.74 2.26
CA ASP A 349 -14.21 -91.58 0.95
C ASP A 349 -12.67 -91.61 1.07
N GLN A 350 -12.10 -91.01 2.12
CA GLN A 350 -10.66 -91.11 2.38
C GLN A 350 -10.21 -92.54 2.71
N GLY A 351 -11.01 -93.30 3.45
CA GLY A 351 -10.73 -94.72 3.71
C GLY A 351 -10.87 -95.63 2.48
N GLU A 352 -11.62 -95.20 1.45
CA GLU A 352 -11.66 -95.91 0.16
C GLU A 352 -10.41 -95.63 -0.68
N LYS A 353 -9.81 -94.45 -0.50
CA LYS A 353 -8.59 -94.01 -1.22
C LYS A 353 -7.30 -94.53 -0.61
N ASP A 354 -7.25 -94.67 0.72
CA ASP A 354 -6.05 -95.11 1.47
C ASP A 354 -6.39 -96.19 2.50
N GLU A 355 -5.87 -97.40 2.28
CA GLU A 355 -6.11 -98.55 3.16
C GLU A 355 -5.56 -98.32 4.58
N SER A 356 -4.54 -97.47 4.76
CA SER A 356 -3.99 -97.11 6.08
C SER A 356 -4.93 -96.20 6.88
N VAL A 357 -5.72 -95.38 6.18
CA VAL A 357 -6.78 -94.55 6.77
C VAL A 357 -7.98 -95.42 7.13
N LYS A 358 -8.32 -96.38 6.26
CA LYS A 358 -9.45 -97.32 6.44
C LYS A 358 -9.42 -98.09 7.76
N GLU A 359 -8.24 -98.56 8.18
CA GLU A 359 -8.10 -99.23 9.48
C GLU A 359 -8.37 -98.28 10.65
N LYS A 360 -7.92 -97.03 10.56
CA LYS A 360 -8.09 -96.00 11.60
C LYS A 360 -9.53 -95.50 11.73
N ILE A 361 -10.28 -95.47 10.63
CA ILE A 361 -11.70 -95.07 10.62
C ILE A 361 -12.65 -96.23 10.93
N LYS A 362 -12.14 -97.45 11.16
CA LYS A 362 -12.97 -98.62 11.43
C LYS A 362 -13.77 -98.43 12.73
N GLY A 363 -15.10 -98.42 12.61
CA GLY A 363 -16.02 -98.14 13.72
C GLY A 363 -16.39 -96.66 13.89
N PHE A 364 -15.89 -95.77 13.03
CA PHE A 364 -16.33 -94.39 12.93
C PHE A 364 -17.62 -94.30 12.11
N GLY A 365 -18.76 -94.14 12.81
CA GLY A 365 -20.10 -94.11 12.21
C GLY A 365 -20.90 -92.88 12.60
N GLU A 366 -22.20 -92.87 12.27
CA GLU A 366 -23.10 -91.77 12.60
C GLU A 366 -23.13 -91.43 14.11
N VAL A 367 -23.04 -92.45 14.97
CA VAL A 367 -22.99 -92.27 16.42
C VAL A 367 -21.70 -91.54 16.84
N SER A 368 -20.55 -91.93 16.25
CA SER A 368 -19.27 -91.28 16.48
C SER A 368 -19.32 -89.81 16.06
N VAL A 369 -19.88 -89.52 14.88
CA VAL A 369 -20.07 -88.15 14.38
C VAL A 369 -20.94 -87.33 15.33
N LYS A 370 -22.10 -87.84 15.74
CA LYS A 370 -22.97 -87.14 16.71
C LYS A 370 -22.25 -86.82 18.03
N GLN A 371 -21.47 -87.76 18.54
CA GLN A 371 -20.66 -87.56 19.76
C GLN A 371 -19.57 -86.49 19.55
N VAL A 372 -18.89 -86.50 18.41
CA VAL A 372 -17.87 -85.50 18.05
C VAL A 372 -18.50 -84.10 17.99
N TYR A 373 -19.58 -83.91 17.20
CA TYR A 373 -20.23 -82.60 17.09
C TYR A 373 -20.76 -82.12 18.44
N SER A 374 -21.38 -82.99 19.24
CA SER A 374 -21.87 -82.60 20.57
C SER A 374 -20.75 -82.11 21.48
N LYS A 375 -19.61 -82.81 21.52
CA LYS A 375 -18.46 -82.39 22.33
C LYS A 375 -17.83 -81.11 21.81
N LEU A 376 -17.59 -81.01 20.50
CA LEU A 376 -16.98 -79.82 19.91
C LEU A 376 -17.86 -78.58 20.04
N HIS A 377 -19.18 -78.69 19.86
CA HIS A 377 -20.10 -77.58 20.11
C HIS A 377 -20.10 -77.11 21.57
N ASN A 378 -19.89 -78.01 22.55
CA ASN A 378 -19.75 -77.61 23.95
C ASN A 378 -18.49 -76.78 24.18
N ILE A 379 -17.36 -77.16 23.56
CA ILE A 379 -16.10 -76.40 23.63
C ILE A 379 -16.31 -75.00 23.04
N VAL A 380 -16.97 -74.91 21.88
CA VAL A 380 -17.31 -73.62 21.26
C VAL A 380 -18.21 -72.78 22.16
N ALA A 381 -19.26 -73.38 22.75
CA ALA A 381 -20.19 -72.66 23.63
C ALA A 381 -19.49 -72.14 24.89
N GLU A 382 -18.56 -72.91 25.45
CA GLU A 382 -17.74 -72.49 26.59
C GLU A 382 -16.84 -71.31 26.20
N TRP A 383 -16.14 -71.40 25.07
CA TRP A 383 -15.32 -70.31 24.54
C TRP A 383 -16.13 -69.03 24.28
N GLU A 384 -17.28 -69.14 23.60
CA GLU A 384 -18.20 -68.02 23.33
C GLU A 384 -18.76 -67.39 24.61
N SER A 385 -18.84 -68.13 25.72
CA SER A 385 -19.30 -67.59 27.01
C SER A 385 -18.25 -66.72 27.70
N GLN A 386 -16.97 -66.94 27.38
CA GLN A 386 -15.83 -66.28 28.00
C GLN A 386 -15.42 -65.01 27.23
N HIS A 387 -15.66 -64.95 25.91
CA HIS A 387 -15.21 -63.87 25.02
C HIS A 387 -16.17 -62.66 24.98
N GLU A 388 -15.62 -61.46 25.10
CA GLU A 388 -16.39 -60.20 25.23
C GLU A 388 -17.23 -59.88 23.98
N ALA A 389 -16.70 -60.11 22.77
CA ALA A 389 -17.40 -59.88 21.51
C ALA A 389 -18.70 -60.70 21.38
N TRP A 390 -18.78 -61.84 22.07
CA TRP A 390 -19.97 -62.69 22.11
C TRP A 390 -20.92 -62.34 23.25
N LYS A 391 -20.41 -61.73 24.33
CA LYS A 391 -21.24 -61.24 25.44
C LYS A 391 -22.10 -60.05 25.01
N SER A 392 -21.55 -59.12 24.24
CA SER A 392 -22.29 -57.97 23.71
C SER A 392 -23.42 -58.39 22.77
N VAL A 393 -23.16 -59.28 21.81
CA VAL A 393 -24.17 -59.79 20.86
C VAL A 393 -25.32 -60.53 21.56
N LYS A 394 -25.01 -61.35 22.59
CA LYS A 394 -26.04 -62.05 23.39
C LYS A 394 -26.88 -61.09 24.22
N GLN A 395 -26.33 -59.94 24.64
CA GLN A 395 -27.10 -58.90 25.34
C GLN A 395 -28.02 -58.14 24.39
N GLU A 396 -27.55 -57.78 23.19
CA GLU A 396 -28.37 -57.07 22.18
C GLU A 396 -29.54 -57.93 21.68
N ARG A 397 -29.33 -59.23 21.45
CA ARG A 397 -30.39 -60.18 21.04
C ARG A 397 -31.45 -60.47 22.11
N ASN A 398 -31.18 -60.18 23.38
CA ASN A 398 -32.15 -60.37 24.47
C ASN A 398 -32.97 -59.10 24.76
N VAL A 399 -32.64 -57.98 24.11
CA VAL A 399 -33.31 -56.67 24.28
C VAL A 399 -34.19 -56.32 23.07
N ALA A 400 -33.94 -56.95 21.91
CA ALA A 400 -34.80 -56.93 20.72
C ALA A 400 -35.81 -58.07 20.73
#